data_AF-A0A660SSS4-F1
#
_entry.id   AF-A0A660SSS4-F1
#
_cell.length_a   1.000
_cell.length_b   1.000
_cell.length_c   1.000
_cell.angle_alpha   90.00
_cell.angle_beta   90.00
_cell.angle_gamma   90.00
#
_symmetry.space_group_name_H-M   'P 1'
#
loop_
_entity.id
_entity.type
_entity.pdbx_description
1 polymer ?
#
loop_
_entity_poly.entity_id
_entity_poly.type
_entity_poly.pdbx_seq_one_letter_code
_entity_poly.pdbx_strand_id
1 'polypeptide(L)'
;IGALLGDEAAELEPKGPDTVSVILMGGLQGSGKTTTAAKLALRLKGEGRRVLLAAADLTRPAAADQLSVLAGQVGVAIYREDGSKPEKVAKNAYKKAKKEQFNVLIVDTAGRMQADEELMKEIRRVKDGVNPDEVLLVADAMTGQNAVEIAKSFDETLNITGIVLSKFDSDARGGAALSFKSVIGKPVKFIGVGEKIENLEPFYPERIASRILGMGDVVSLVEKVQETIETDEAEKLQEKMAKSTFTLEDYLDQFARMRKMGSMSSLLEMIPGMAGQIDESKLDEKQWKKEEAIILSMTLEERRNHRIIGPPRRKRIAKGSGTTVSAVNRLLKNFDKSRTMMRKMAKNKKMQQQLMGGMADPKI
;
A
#
# COMPACT_ATOMS: atom_id res chain seq x y z
N ILE A 1 -18.83 -12.10 -14.64
CA ILE A 1 -17.39 -11.96 -14.30
C ILE A 1 -17.21 -11.94 -12.79
N GLY A 2 -17.95 -11.10 -12.04
CA GLY A 2 -17.99 -11.13 -10.56
C GLY A 2 -18.15 -12.55 -10.01
N ALA A 3 -19.22 -13.26 -10.36
CA ALA A 3 -19.45 -14.65 -9.94
C ALA A 3 -18.31 -15.66 -10.29
N LEU A 4 -17.51 -15.39 -11.33
CA LEU A 4 -16.35 -16.24 -11.70
C LEU A 4 -15.11 -15.96 -10.84
N LEU A 5 -15.00 -14.73 -10.30
CA LEU A 5 -14.03 -14.32 -9.28
C LEU A 5 -14.60 -14.51 -7.85
N GLY A 6 -15.91 -14.81 -7.78
CA GLY A 6 -16.85 -14.97 -6.67
C GLY A 6 -17.25 -13.69 -5.98
N ASP A 7 -17.99 -13.86 -4.89
CA ASP A 7 -18.96 -12.83 -4.50
C ASP A 7 -18.40 -11.84 -3.45
N GLU A 8 -17.48 -12.27 -2.58
CA GLU A 8 -16.89 -11.43 -1.53
C GLU A 8 -15.36 -11.61 -1.43
N ALA A 9 -14.71 -10.63 -0.80
CA ALA A 9 -13.27 -10.69 -0.52
C ALA A 9 -12.97 -11.81 0.48
N ALA A 10 -12.04 -12.69 0.13
CA ALA A 10 -11.61 -13.74 1.02
C ALA A 10 -10.53 -13.22 1.97
N GLU A 11 -10.91 -12.99 3.22
CA GLU A 11 -9.99 -12.52 4.26
C GLU A 11 -9.05 -13.63 4.73
N LEU A 12 -7.93 -13.24 5.34
CA LEU A 12 -7.17 -14.14 6.19
C LEU A 12 -7.90 -14.23 7.52
N GLU A 13 -8.03 -15.45 8.05
CA GLU A 13 -8.60 -15.68 9.38
C GLU A 13 -7.50 -16.16 10.34
N PRO A 14 -6.53 -15.30 10.69
CA PRO A 14 -5.57 -15.64 11.72
C PRO A 14 -6.30 -15.82 13.05
N LYS A 15 -5.98 -16.90 13.74
CA LYS A 15 -6.46 -17.24 15.08
C LYS A 15 -6.27 -16.10 16.08
N GLY A 16 -6.97 -16.21 17.21
CA GLY A 16 -6.92 -15.25 18.31
C GLY A 16 -5.49 -15.02 18.85
N PRO A 17 -5.28 -13.91 19.57
CA PRO A 17 -3.96 -13.43 19.99
C PRO A 17 -3.19 -14.41 20.88
N ASP A 18 -3.88 -15.33 21.55
CA ASP A 18 -3.29 -16.33 22.46
C ASP A 18 -2.66 -17.53 21.73
N THR A 19 -2.80 -17.58 20.40
CA THR A 19 -2.31 -18.68 19.57
C THR A 19 -1.49 -18.17 18.40
N VAL A 20 -0.53 -18.99 17.96
CA VAL A 20 0.26 -18.70 16.77
C VAL A 20 -0.52 -19.17 15.55
N SER A 21 -0.93 -18.23 14.71
CA SER A 21 -1.44 -18.54 13.37
C SER A 21 -0.27 -18.79 12.44
N VAL A 22 -0.28 -19.89 11.68
CA VAL A 22 0.81 -20.25 10.78
C VAL A 22 0.37 -20.12 9.33
N ILE A 23 1.08 -19.28 8.58
CA ILE A 23 0.88 -19.05 7.15
C ILE A 23 2.07 -19.62 6.40
N LEU A 24 1.83 -20.60 5.53
CA LEU A 24 2.84 -21.20 4.67
C LEU A 24 2.79 -20.58 3.27
N MET A 25 3.92 -20.01 2.81
CA MET A 25 4.04 -19.42 1.48
C MET A 25 4.61 -20.45 0.49
N GLY A 26 3.82 -20.84 -0.50
CA GLY A 26 4.21 -21.74 -1.59
C GLY A 26 4.14 -21.07 -2.96
N GLY A 27 4.70 -21.72 -3.98
CA GLY A 27 4.62 -21.25 -5.37
C GLY A 27 5.92 -21.31 -6.15
N LEU A 28 5.85 -20.92 -7.41
CA LEU A 28 6.96 -21.09 -8.36
C LEU A 28 8.19 -20.28 -8.00
N GLN A 29 9.34 -20.66 -8.56
CA GLN A 29 10.50 -19.79 -8.56
C GLN A 29 10.19 -18.48 -9.30
N GLY A 30 10.61 -17.33 -8.75
CA GLY A 30 10.39 -16.02 -9.37
C GLY A 30 8.96 -15.45 -9.26
N SER A 31 8.01 -16.18 -8.65
CA SER A 31 6.63 -15.72 -8.42
C SER A 31 6.49 -14.61 -7.37
N GLY A 32 7.57 -14.23 -6.68
CA GLY A 32 7.54 -13.16 -5.68
C GLY A 32 7.24 -13.58 -4.25
N LYS A 33 7.28 -14.87 -3.89
CA LYS A 33 7.03 -15.40 -2.52
C LYS A 33 7.69 -14.60 -1.39
N THR A 34 9.02 -14.45 -1.41
CA THR A 34 9.79 -13.74 -0.38
C THR A 34 9.33 -12.29 -0.23
N THR A 35 9.07 -11.61 -1.35
CA THR A 35 8.55 -10.23 -1.33
C THR A 35 7.13 -10.20 -0.78
N THR A 36 6.24 -11.09 -1.23
CA THR A 36 4.87 -11.22 -0.74
C THR A 36 4.82 -11.53 0.75
N ALA A 37 5.71 -12.38 1.26
CA ALA A 37 5.82 -12.69 2.69
C ALA A 37 6.14 -11.44 3.52
N ALA A 38 7.07 -10.60 3.05
CA ALA A 38 7.41 -9.34 3.71
C ALA A 38 6.26 -8.32 3.65
N LYS A 39 5.60 -8.18 2.50
CA LYS A 39 4.42 -7.30 2.35
C LYS A 39 3.28 -7.72 3.26
N LEU A 40 3.00 -9.03 3.31
CA LEU A 40 1.97 -9.59 4.18
C LEU A 40 2.32 -9.37 5.66
N ALA A 41 3.59 -9.52 6.02
CA ALA A 41 4.06 -9.24 7.38
C ALA A 41 3.86 -7.77 7.76
N LEU A 42 4.13 -6.83 6.85
CA LEU A 42 3.88 -5.40 7.07
C LEU A 42 2.39 -5.13 7.29
N ARG A 43 1.53 -5.70 6.44
CA ARG A 43 0.07 -5.54 6.56
C ARG A 43 -0.44 -6.04 7.91
N LEU A 44 -0.13 -7.29 8.26
CA LEU A 44 -0.58 -7.90 9.51
C LEU A 44 -0.04 -7.18 10.74
N LYS A 45 1.19 -6.64 10.66
CA LYS A 45 1.74 -5.76 11.70
C LYS A 45 0.94 -4.46 11.84
N GLY A 46 0.52 -3.86 10.72
CA GLY A 46 -0.38 -2.70 10.70
C GLY A 46 -1.74 -2.98 11.35
N GLU A 47 -2.23 -4.21 11.23
CA GLU A 47 -3.43 -4.72 11.90
C GLU A 47 -3.19 -5.09 13.39
N GLY A 48 -2.03 -4.74 13.95
CA GLY A 48 -1.70 -4.96 15.37
C GLY A 48 -1.18 -6.37 15.69
N ARG A 49 -0.90 -7.21 14.69
CA ARG A 49 -0.35 -8.55 14.92
C ARG A 49 1.16 -8.51 15.20
N ARG A 50 1.62 -9.44 16.05
CA ARG A 50 3.04 -9.69 16.31
C ARG A 50 3.49 -10.80 15.37
N VAL A 51 4.14 -10.41 14.29
CA VAL A 51 4.56 -11.30 13.19
C VAL A 51 5.99 -11.78 13.37
N LEU A 52 6.25 -13.05 13.07
CA LEU A 52 7.57 -13.64 12.89
C LEU A 52 7.68 -14.22 11.47
N LEU A 53 8.73 -13.86 10.74
CA LEU A 53 9.08 -14.47 9.45
C LEU A 53 10.02 -15.66 9.67
N ALA A 54 9.87 -16.75 8.91
CA ALA A 54 10.80 -17.88 8.91
C ALA A 54 11.40 -18.10 7.52
N ALA A 55 12.73 -18.06 7.44
CA ALA A 55 13.49 -18.28 6.21
C ALA A 55 13.68 -19.78 5.93
N ALA A 56 12.66 -20.44 5.36
CA ALA A 56 12.72 -21.86 5.03
C ALA A 56 13.21 -22.14 3.58
N ASP A 57 13.43 -21.10 2.76
CA ASP A 57 14.18 -21.24 1.49
C ASP A 57 15.69 -21.33 1.77
N LEU A 58 16.16 -22.57 2.01
CA LEU A 58 17.57 -22.88 2.18
C LEU A 58 18.27 -23.29 0.88
N THR A 59 17.51 -23.42 -0.21
CA THR A 59 18.03 -23.91 -1.49
C THR A 59 18.60 -22.79 -2.35
N ARG A 60 17.98 -21.61 -2.28
CA ARG A 60 18.41 -20.46 -3.08
C ARG A 60 19.51 -19.67 -2.34
N PRO A 61 20.64 -19.39 -2.99
CA PRO A 61 21.70 -18.57 -2.41
C PRO A 61 21.17 -17.22 -1.92
N ALA A 62 21.57 -16.82 -0.72
CA ALA A 62 21.18 -15.55 -0.08
C ALA A 62 19.66 -15.31 0.08
N ALA A 63 18.80 -16.34 -0.03
CA ALA A 63 17.37 -16.16 0.18
C ALA A 63 17.04 -15.78 1.64
N ALA A 64 17.71 -16.41 2.60
CA ALA A 64 17.57 -16.04 4.02
C ALA A 64 18.06 -14.60 4.29
N ASP A 65 19.13 -14.16 3.63
CA ASP A 65 19.63 -12.79 3.74
C ASP A 65 18.68 -11.78 3.07
N GLN A 66 18.13 -12.11 1.89
CA GLN A 66 17.10 -11.32 1.22
C GLN A 66 15.88 -11.12 2.13
N LEU A 67 15.38 -12.20 2.73
CA LEU A 67 14.26 -12.12 3.66
C LEU A 67 14.63 -11.32 4.92
N SER A 68 15.87 -11.42 5.41
CA SER A 68 16.36 -10.65 6.56
C SER A 68 16.37 -9.15 6.29
N VAL A 69 16.81 -8.73 5.10
CA VAL A 69 16.78 -7.32 4.68
C VAL A 69 15.35 -6.81 4.60
N LEU A 70 14.46 -7.58 3.96
CA LEU A 70 13.03 -7.21 3.86
C LEU A 70 12.37 -7.14 5.23
N ALA A 71 12.64 -8.10 6.12
CA ALA A 71 12.16 -8.11 7.50
C ALA A 71 12.58 -6.84 8.26
N GLY A 72 13.85 -6.43 8.09
CA GLY A 72 14.36 -5.18 8.65
C GLY A 72 13.64 -3.94 8.12
N GLN A 73 13.38 -3.89 6.81
CA GLN A 73 12.64 -2.77 6.17
C GLN A 73 11.22 -2.62 6.71
N VAL A 74 10.51 -3.73 6.98
CA VAL A 74 9.15 -3.69 7.56
C VAL A 74 9.14 -3.67 9.09
N GLY A 75 10.30 -3.79 9.72
CA GLY A 75 10.48 -3.87 11.17
C GLY A 75 9.76 -5.08 11.78
N VAL A 76 9.87 -6.26 11.16
CA VAL A 76 9.31 -7.53 11.63
C VAL A 76 10.44 -8.48 12.01
N ALA A 77 10.23 -9.31 13.04
CA ALA A 77 11.23 -10.27 13.47
C ALA A 77 11.39 -11.41 12.44
N ILE A 78 12.60 -11.99 12.38
CA ILE A 78 12.90 -13.13 11.52
C ILE A 78 13.55 -14.27 12.31
N TYR A 79 13.24 -15.50 11.92
CA TYR A 79 13.92 -16.71 12.30
C TYR A 79 14.66 -17.30 11.10
N ARG A 80 15.95 -17.57 11.26
CA ARG A 80 16.81 -18.22 10.27
C ARG A 80 17.77 -19.17 10.97
N GLU A 81 18.13 -20.26 10.30
CA GLU A 81 19.06 -21.27 10.82
C GLU A 81 19.83 -21.85 9.63
N ASP A 82 21.10 -21.45 9.51
CA ASP A 82 21.96 -21.81 8.37
C ASP A 82 22.38 -23.29 8.48
N GLY A 83 22.46 -23.99 7.34
CA GLY A 83 22.88 -25.41 7.29
C GLY A 83 21.88 -26.41 7.89
N SER A 84 20.65 -25.97 8.19
CA SER A 84 19.58 -26.84 8.69
C SER A 84 18.74 -27.43 7.54
N LYS A 85 17.65 -28.14 7.89
CA LYS A 85 16.63 -28.57 6.91
C LYS A 85 15.41 -27.65 6.99
N PRO A 86 14.70 -27.35 5.88
CA PRO A 86 13.55 -26.45 5.90
C PRO A 86 12.48 -26.81 6.94
N GLU A 87 12.18 -28.11 7.13
CA GLU A 87 11.22 -28.55 8.13
C GLU A 87 11.66 -28.30 9.58
N LYS A 88 12.98 -28.30 9.83
CA LYS A 88 13.54 -27.95 11.15
C LYS A 88 13.44 -26.45 11.39
N VAL A 89 13.77 -25.64 10.38
CA VAL A 89 13.65 -24.17 10.47
C VAL A 89 12.22 -23.78 10.80
N ALA A 90 11.24 -24.31 10.09
CA ALA A 90 9.82 -24.01 10.32
C ALA A 90 9.36 -24.46 11.72
N LYS A 91 9.75 -25.66 12.17
CA LYS A 91 9.43 -26.15 13.53
C LYS A 91 10.05 -25.30 14.63
N ASN A 92 11.32 -24.91 14.48
CA ASN A 92 12.00 -24.10 15.47
C ASN A 92 11.48 -22.65 15.49
N ALA A 93 11.15 -22.09 14.32
CA ALA A 93 10.47 -20.81 14.22
C ALA A 93 9.12 -20.83 14.94
N TYR A 94 8.34 -21.91 14.78
CA TYR A 94 7.06 -22.09 15.51
C TYR A 94 7.25 -22.15 17.03
N LYS A 95 8.27 -22.88 17.52
CA LYS A 95 8.61 -22.90 18.94
C LYS A 95 9.00 -21.51 19.46
N LYS A 96 9.80 -20.77 18.69
CA LYS A 96 10.18 -19.39 19.03
C LYS A 96 8.96 -18.48 19.05
N ALA A 97 8.08 -18.58 18.05
CA ALA A 97 6.85 -17.81 17.97
C ALA A 97 6.00 -17.97 19.24
N LYS A 98 5.81 -19.22 19.69
CA LYS A 98 5.11 -19.52 20.97
C LYS A 98 5.83 -18.95 22.18
N LYS A 99 7.14 -19.16 22.30
CA LYS A 99 7.92 -18.74 23.46
C LYS A 99 7.97 -17.22 23.61
N GLU A 100 8.05 -16.49 22.50
CA GLU A 100 8.19 -15.03 22.47
C GLU A 100 6.85 -14.30 22.20
N GLN A 101 5.73 -15.04 22.26
CA GLN A 101 4.35 -14.53 22.12
C GLN A 101 4.07 -13.80 20.79
N PHE A 102 4.69 -14.24 19.69
CA PHE A 102 4.22 -13.87 18.36
C PHE A 102 2.87 -14.55 18.11
N ASN A 103 1.93 -13.87 17.47
CA ASN A 103 0.61 -14.42 17.17
C ASN A 103 0.43 -14.76 15.68
N VAL A 104 1.41 -14.44 14.83
CA VAL A 104 1.49 -14.88 13.44
C VAL A 104 2.91 -15.34 13.10
N LEU A 105 3.03 -16.50 12.46
CA LEU A 105 4.23 -17.03 11.84
C LEU A 105 4.02 -17.13 10.33
N ILE A 106 4.86 -16.49 9.53
CA ILE A 106 4.87 -16.63 8.08
C ILE A 106 6.12 -17.40 7.67
N VAL A 107 5.94 -18.54 7.01
CA VAL A 107 7.01 -19.43 6.56
C VAL A 107 7.24 -19.22 5.07
N ASP A 108 8.37 -18.60 4.69
CA ASP A 108 8.78 -18.43 3.29
C ASP A 108 9.52 -19.68 2.82
N THR A 109 8.92 -20.42 1.90
CA THR A 109 9.52 -21.65 1.35
C THR A 109 10.17 -21.40 -0.01
N ALA A 110 11.04 -22.34 -0.40
CA ALA A 110 11.72 -22.27 -1.67
C ALA A 110 10.76 -22.36 -2.88
N GLY A 111 11.14 -21.65 -3.96
CA GLY A 111 10.40 -21.73 -5.23
C GLY A 111 10.62 -23.03 -5.97
N ARG A 112 9.62 -23.43 -6.75
CA ARG A 112 9.63 -24.71 -7.49
C ARG A 112 9.35 -24.54 -8.97
N MET A 113 9.82 -25.50 -9.76
CA MET A 113 9.34 -25.77 -11.12
C MET A 113 8.38 -26.97 -11.04
N GLN A 114 7.42 -27.08 -11.97
CA GLN A 114 6.37 -28.12 -11.98
C GLN A 114 6.87 -29.57 -11.91
N ALA A 115 8.12 -29.83 -12.28
CA ALA A 115 8.66 -31.17 -12.46
C ALA A 115 9.45 -31.73 -11.26
N ASP A 116 9.54 -31.02 -10.13
CA ASP A 116 10.41 -31.44 -9.01
C ASP A 116 9.62 -32.07 -7.85
N GLU A 117 9.43 -33.40 -7.93
CA GLU A 117 8.73 -34.19 -6.90
C GLU A 117 9.44 -34.19 -5.54
N GLU A 118 10.77 -34.22 -5.51
CA GLU A 118 11.54 -34.28 -4.26
C GLU A 118 11.37 -33.00 -3.44
N LEU A 119 11.35 -31.87 -4.13
CA LEU A 119 11.11 -30.59 -3.51
C LEU A 119 9.65 -30.35 -3.10
N MET A 120 8.67 -30.99 -3.76
CA MET A 120 7.27 -31.02 -3.30
C MET A 120 7.11 -31.86 -2.03
N LYS A 121 7.83 -33.01 -1.93
CA LYS A 121 7.91 -33.79 -0.69
C LYS A 121 8.52 -32.96 0.43
N GLU A 122 9.51 -32.11 0.15
CA GLU A 122 10.08 -31.19 1.13
C GLU A 122 9.08 -30.18 1.67
N ILE A 123 8.34 -29.49 0.80
CA ILE A 123 7.32 -28.53 1.25
C ILE A 123 6.23 -29.25 2.05
N ARG A 124 5.86 -30.47 1.67
CA ARG A 124 4.94 -31.31 2.46
C ARG A 124 5.49 -31.61 3.86
N ARG A 125 6.78 -31.96 3.99
CA ARG A 125 7.42 -32.13 5.31
C ARG A 125 7.41 -30.86 6.14
N VAL A 126 7.60 -29.70 5.51
CA VAL A 126 7.49 -28.39 6.18
C VAL A 126 6.05 -28.17 6.66
N LYS A 127 5.07 -28.34 5.78
CA LYS A 127 3.63 -28.23 6.07
C LYS A 127 3.23 -29.13 7.24
N ASP A 128 3.52 -30.41 7.15
CA ASP A 128 3.19 -31.40 8.20
C ASP A 128 3.91 -31.09 9.51
N GLY A 129 5.08 -30.44 9.43
CA GLY A 129 5.87 -30.05 10.59
C GLY A 129 5.30 -28.91 11.41
N VAL A 130 4.53 -28.00 10.80
CA VAL A 130 3.97 -26.81 11.45
C VAL A 130 2.45 -26.73 11.43
N ASN A 131 1.78 -27.62 10.69
CA ASN A 131 0.33 -27.69 10.52
C ASN A 131 -0.30 -26.30 10.26
N PRO A 132 -0.01 -25.69 9.09
CA PRO A 132 -0.40 -24.32 8.82
C PRO A 132 -1.92 -24.14 8.78
N ASP A 133 -2.36 -22.99 9.27
CA ASP A 133 -3.75 -22.53 9.20
C ASP A 133 -4.09 -22.04 7.79
N GLU A 134 -3.09 -21.45 7.13
CA GLU A 134 -3.21 -20.93 5.77
C GLU A 134 -2.03 -21.45 4.94
N VAL A 135 -2.33 -21.98 3.76
CA VAL A 135 -1.35 -22.33 2.73
C VAL A 135 -1.61 -21.46 1.52
N LEU A 136 -0.81 -20.41 1.36
CA LEU A 136 -0.97 -19.43 0.30
C LEU A 136 -0.07 -19.76 -0.88
N LEU A 137 -0.68 -19.92 -2.04
CA LEU A 137 0.03 -20.04 -3.30
C LEU A 137 0.28 -18.66 -3.89
N VAL A 138 1.55 -18.28 -4.03
CA VAL A 138 1.93 -17.07 -4.76
C VAL A 138 2.13 -17.41 -6.23
N ALA A 139 1.32 -16.80 -7.08
CA ALA A 139 1.36 -16.97 -8.53
C ALA A 139 1.60 -15.63 -9.22
N ASP A 140 2.36 -15.65 -10.30
CA ASP A 140 2.61 -14.45 -11.12
C ASP A 140 1.41 -14.23 -12.05
N ALA A 141 0.81 -13.05 -12.01
CA ALA A 141 -0.32 -12.70 -12.86
C ALA A 141 0.01 -12.78 -14.36
N MET A 142 1.28 -12.56 -14.73
CA MET A 142 1.74 -12.60 -16.13
C MET A 142 1.78 -14.02 -16.71
N THR A 143 1.91 -15.06 -15.87
CA THR A 143 2.04 -16.46 -16.34
C THR A 143 0.76 -17.04 -16.96
N GLY A 144 -0.39 -16.35 -16.86
CA GLY A 144 -1.61 -16.71 -17.58
C GLY A 144 -2.11 -18.13 -17.28
N GLN A 145 -2.46 -18.88 -18.33
CA GLN A 145 -3.05 -20.22 -18.22
C GLN A 145 -2.11 -21.26 -17.59
N ASN A 146 -0.79 -21.16 -17.81
CA ASN A 146 0.18 -22.09 -17.20
C ASN A 146 0.15 -22.01 -15.67
N ALA A 147 -0.15 -20.83 -15.12
CA ALA A 147 -0.24 -20.65 -13.68
C ALA A 147 -1.38 -21.47 -13.04
N VAL A 148 -2.42 -21.78 -13.81
CA VAL A 148 -3.58 -22.58 -13.36
C VAL A 148 -3.21 -24.05 -13.17
N GLU A 149 -2.50 -24.65 -14.12
CA GLU A 149 -2.03 -26.04 -14.01
C GLU A 149 -1.06 -26.22 -12.85
N ILE A 150 -0.18 -25.23 -12.66
CA ILE A 150 0.76 -25.17 -11.54
C ILE A 150 -0.01 -25.18 -10.23
N ALA A 151 -0.98 -24.29 -10.12
CA ALA A 151 -1.77 -24.16 -8.91
C ALA A 151 -2.59 -25.41 -8.61
N LYS A 152 -3.09 -26.12 -9.63
CA LYS A 152 -3.75 -27.41 -9.47
C LYS A 152 -2.82 -28.47 -8.87
N SER A 153 -1.60 -28.61 -9.40
CA SER A 153 -0.59 -29.54 -8.85
C SER A 153 -0.20 -29.19 -7.40
N PHE A 154 -0.08 -27.89 -7.10
CA PHE A 154 0.17 -27.42 -5.75
C PHE A 154 -1.00 -27.72 -4.80
N ASP A 155 -2.25 -27.54 -5.25
CA ASP A 155 -3.42 -27.85 -4.44
C ASP A 155 -3.56 -29.35 -4.16
N GLU A 156 -3.34 -30.20 -5.16
CA GLU A 156 -3.36 -31.67 -5.00
C GLU A 156 -2.36 -32.16 -3.94
N THR A 157 -1.21 -31.49 -3.83
CA THR A 157 -0.15 -31.90 -2.89
C THR A 157 -0.25 -31.22 -1.53
N LEU A 158 -0.54 -29.92 -1.51
CA LEU A 158 -0.45 -29.08 -0.32
C LEU A 158 -1.80 -28.64 0.21
N ASN A 159 -2.91 -28.90 -0.49
CA ASN A 159 -4.26 -28.43 -0.19
C ASN A 159 -4.24 -26.94 0.17
N ILE A 160 -4.05 -26.11 -0.86
CA ILE A 160 -3.89 -24.67 -0.67
C ILE A 160 -5.20 -24.08 -0.15
N THR A 161 -5.11 -23.03 0.67
CA THR A 161 -6.28 -22.35 1.24
C THR A 161 -6.61 -21.06 0.52
N GLY A 162 -5.62 -20.47 -0.16
CA GLY A 162 -5.81 -19.24 -0.92
C GLY A 162 -4.67 -18.95 -1.89
N ILE A 163 -4.91 -18.00 -2.77
CA ILE A 163 -3.97 -17.57 -3.81
C ILE A 163 -3.62 -16.10 -3.62
N VAL A 164 -2.36 -15.75 -3.86
CA VAL A 164 -1.88 -14.37 -3.95
C VAL A 164 -1.32 -14.15 -5.35
N LEU A 165 -1.87 -13.17 -6.07
CA LEU A 165 -1.39 -12.81 -7.40
C LEU A 165 -0.34 -11.71 -7.28
N SER A 166 0.91 -12.00 -7.62
CA SER A 166 1.96 -10.99 -7.70
C SER A 166 2.02 -10.37 -9.09
N LYS A 167 2.70 -9.22 -9.19
CA LYS A 167 2.89 -8.48 -10.46
C LYS A 167 1.56 -8.20 -11.17
N PHE A 168 0.55 -7.83 -10.38
CA PHE A 168 -0.76 -7.46 -10.86
C PHE A 168 -0.77 -5.96 -11.17
N ASP A 169 -0.01 -5.55 -12.19
CA ASP A 169 0.00 -4.19 -12.72
C ASP A 169 -1.04 -4.01 -13.85
N SER A 170 -1.35 -2.76 -14.20
CA SER A 170 -2.53 -2.35 -14.99
C SER A 170 -2.67 -2.98 -16.38
N ASP A 171 -1.61 -3.61 -16.90
CA ASP A 171 -1.57 -4.29 -18.20
C ASP A 171 -1.67 -5.83 -18.11
N ALA A 172 -1.51 -6.41 -16.91
CA ALA A 172 -1.56 -7.85 -16.70
C ALA A 172 -3.02 -8.34 -16.74
N ARG A 173 -3.48 -8.63 -17.96
CA ARG A 173 -4.77 -9.23 -18.32
C ARG A 173 -5.32 -10.11 -17.18
N GLY A 174 -6.33 -9.62 -16.47
CA GLY A 174 -6.99 -10.32 -15.34
C GLY A 174 -7.69 -11.64 -15.68
N GLY A 175 -7.45 -12.19 -16.87
CA GLY A 175 -7.84 -13.53 -17.26
C GLY A 175 -7.19 -14.63 -16.41
N ALA A 176 -5.97 -14.42 -15.89
CA ALA A 176 -5.37 -15.38 -14.96
C ALA A 176 -6.19 -15.51 -13.67
N ALA A 177 -6.58 -14.37 -13.07
CA ALA A 177 -7.41 -14.33 -11.87
C ALA A 177 -8.77 -15.04 -12.05
N LEU A 178 -9.39 -14.88 -13.22
CA LEU A 178 -10.63 -15.57 -13.60
C LEU A 178 -10.47 -17.08 -13.68
N SER A 179 -9.35 -17.55 -14.24
CA SER A 179 -9.08 -18.97 -14.39
C SER A 179 -8.76 -19.66 -13.06
N PHE A 180 -8.11 -18.98 -12.10
CA PHE A 180 -7.73 -19.61 -10.83
C PHE A 180 -8.94 -20.09 -10.04
N LYS A 181 -9.95 -19.23 -9.82
CA LYS A 181 -11.11 -19.63 -9.03
C LYS A 181 -12.00 -20.62 -9.77
N SER A 182 -12.24 -20.42 -11.06
CA SER A 182 -13.10 -21.31 -11.84
C SER A 182 -12.53 -22.72 -11.99
N VAL A 183 -11.21 -22.88 -12.02
CA VAL A 183 -10.57 -24.21 -12.22
C VAL A 183 -10.16 -24.88 -10.91
N ILE A 184 -9.67 -24.11 -9.92
CA ILE A 184 -9.08 -24.68 -8.69
C ILE A 184 -10.07 -24.60 -7.52
N GLY A 185 -11.07 -23.71 -7.60
CA GLY A 185 -12.08 -23.55 -6.55
C GLY A 185 -11.57 -22.85 -5.28
N LYS A 186 -10.32 -22.35 -5.30
CA LYS A 186 -9.71 -21.65 -4.15
C LYS A 186 -9.78 -20.14 -4.34
N PRO A 187 -10.02 -19.37 -3.26
CA PRO A 187 -10.15 -17.93 -3.36
C PRO A 187 -8.79 -17.25 -3.59
N VAL A 188 -8.80 -16.17 -4.37
CA VAL A 188 -7.70 -15.20 -4.40
C VAL A 188 -7.90 -14.27 -3.20
N LYS A 189 -6.91 -14.17 -2.31
CA LYS A 189 -6.98 -13.36 -1.09
C LYS A 189 -6.34 -11.98 -1.26
N PHE A 190 -5.21 -11.91 -1.99
CA PHE A 190 -4.46 -10.68 -2.17
C PHE A 190 -3.91 -10.51 -3.59
N ILE A 191 -3.60 -9.26 -3.92
CA ILE A 191 -2.91 -8.84 -5.14
C ILE A 191 -1.73 -7.93 -4.81
N GLY A 192 -0.60 -8.19 -5.47
CA GLY A 192 0.59 -7.35 -5.41
C GLY A 192 0.62 -6.39 -6.60
N VAL A 193 0.23 -5.13 -6.38
CA VAL A 193 0.06 -4.10 -7.43
C VAL A 193 1.34 -3.30 -7.75
N GLY A 194 2.51 -3.80 -7.35
CA GLY A 194 3.81 -3.19 -7.69
C GLY A 194 4.94 -3.67 -6.81
N GLU A 195 6.12 -3.05 -6.93
CA GLU A 195 7.34 -3.54 -6.27
C GLU A 195 7.51 -3.06 -4.82
N LYS A 196 6.94 -1.91 -4.47
CA LYS A 196 7.06 -1.33 -3.13
C LYS A 196 6.44 -2.24 -2.06
N ILE A 197 6.95 -2.17 -0.83
CA ILE A 197 6.55 -3.08 0.25
C ILE A 197 5.11 -2.82 0.72
N GLU A 198 4.59 -1.62 0.49
CA GLU A 198 3.21 -1.25 0.81
C GLU A 198 2.21 -1.75 -0.25
N ASN A 199 2.68 -2.19 -1.42
CA ASN A 199 1.81 -2.57 -2.55
C ASN A 199 1.31 -4.01 -2.44
N LEU A 200 0.55 -4.31 -1.39
CA LEU A 200 -0.25 -5.53 -1.23
C LEU A 200 -1.68 -5.14 -0.84
N GLU A 201 -2.62 -5.39 -1.74
CA GLU A 201 -4.03 -5.05 -1.56
C GLU A 201 -4.87 -6.33 -1.42
N PRO A 202 -5.97 -6.31 -0.65
CA PRO A 202 -6.93 -7.40 -0.65
C PRO A 202 -7.54 -7.57 -2.05
N PHE A 203 -7.84 -8.81 -2.42
CA PHE A 203 -8.50 -9.09 -3.68
C PHE A 203 -10.01 -8.90 -3.55
N TYR A 204 -10.54 -7.91 -4.25
CA TYR A 204 -11.97 -7.67 -4.38
C TYR A 204 -12.45 -8.10 -5.77
N PRO A 205 -13.15 -9.24 -5.90
CA PRO A 205 -13.62 -9.78 -7.17
C PRO A 205 -14.32 -8.75 -8.08
N GLU A 206 -15.23 -7.97 -7.51
CA GLU A 206 -16.02 -6.98 -8.24
C GLU A 206 -15.16 -5.82 -8.75
N ARG A 207 -14.24 -5.30 -7.92
CA ARG A 207 -13.30 -4.23 -8.34
C ARG A 207 -12.40 -4.68 -9.45
N ILE A 208 -11.91 -5.92 -9.37
CA ILE A 208 -11.05 -6.49 -10.41
C ILE A 208 -11.83 -6.73 -11.70
N ALA A 209 -13.07 -7.21 -11.62
CA ALA A 209 -13.95 -7.32 -12.79
C ALA A 209 -14.17 -5.96 -13.47
N SER A 210 -14.44 -4.90 -12.70
CA SER A 210 -14.66 -3.55 -13.22
C SER A 210 -13.39 -2.96 -13.85
N ARG A 211 -12.21 -3.13 -13.20
CA ARG A 211 -10.91 -2.76 -13.76
C ARG A 211 -10.62 -3.47 -15.09
N ILE A 212 -10.90 -4.78 -15.19
CA ILE A 212 -10.75 -5.56 -16.44
C ILE A 212 -11.68 -5.04 -17.54
N LEU A 213 -12.90 -4.65 -17.17
CA LEU A 213 -13.91 -4.13 -18.10
C LEU A 213 -13.70 -2.65 -18.47
N GLY A 214 -12.63 -2.01 -18.00
CA GLY A 214 -12.35 -0.59 -18.27
C GLY A 214 -13.31 0.38 -17.56
N MET A 215 -14.18 -0.13 -16.68
CA MET A 215 -15.05 0.68 -15.83
C MET A 215 -14.28 0.95 -14.54
N GLY A 216 -13.53 2.05 -14.53
CA GLY A 216 -12.64 2.45 -13.44
C GLY A 216 -13.28 2.40 -12.06
N ASP A 217 -12.44 2.09 -11.08
CA ASP A 217 -12.73 1.76 -9.70
C ASP A 217 -13.21 2.98 -8.89
N VAL A 218 -14.51 3.30 -8.97
CA VAL A 218 -15.14 4.41 -8.21
C VAL A 218 -15.09 4.13 -6.70
N VAL A 219 -15.09 2.86 -6.30
CA VAL A 219 -15.22 2.44 -4.89
C VAL A 219 -13.90 2.53 -4.13
N SER A 220 -12.77 2.13 -4.73
CA SER A 220 -11.47 2.26 -4.04
C SER A 220 -11.01 3.71 -3.86
N LEU A 221 -11.47 4.61 -4.73
CA LEU A 221 -11.27 6.05 -4.59
C LEU A 221 -11.97 6.59 -3.33
N VAL A 222 -13.15 6.07 -3.00
CA VAL A 222 -13.89 6.47 -1.80
C VAL A 222 -13.23 5.91 -0.54
N GLU A 223 -12.75 4.66 -0.55
CA GLU A 223 -12.09 4.05 0.62
C GLU A 223 -10.70 4.62 0.92
N LYS A 224 -9.88 4.86 -0.11
CA LYS A 224 -8.55 5.47 0.08
C LYS A 224 -8.65 6.93 0.53
N VAL A 225 -9.73 7.60 0.12
CA VAL A 225 -10.12 8.92 0.66
C VAL A 225 -10.62 8.79 2.10
N GLN A 226 -11.33 7.72 2.47
CA GLN A 226 -11.74 7.47 3.86
C GLN A 226 -10.57 7.13 4.80
N GLU A 227 -9.58 6.32 4.38
CA GLU A 227 -8.41 5.99 5.20
C GLU A 227 -7.47 7.19 5.41
N THR A 228 -7.47 8.17 4.49
CA THR A 228 -6.56 9.34 4.55
C THR A 228 -7.23 10.58 5.16
N ILE A 229 -8.53 10.53 5.44
CA ILE A 229 -9.24 11.60 6.15
C ILE A 229 -9.34 11.19 7.62
N GLU A 230 -8.34 11.59 8.40
CA GLU A 230 -8.50 11.74 9.85
C GLU A 230 -9.68 12.70 10.08
N THR A 231 -10.84 12.15 10.44
CA THR A 231 -12.13 12.87 10.59
C THR A 231 -12.01 14.08 11.52
N ASP A 232 -11.13 14.01 12.52
CA ASP A 232 -10.89 15.09 13.49
C ASP A 232 -10.11 16.29 12.91
N GLU A 233 -9.31 16.09 11.86
CA GLU A 233 -8.47 17.14 11.30
C GLU A 233 -9.18 17.93 10.20
N ALA A 234 -10.04 17.26 9.42
CA ALA A 234 -10.89 17.90 8.43
C ALA A 234 -11.85 18.91 9.08
N GLU A 235 -12.40 18.58 10.24
CA GLU A 235 -13.24 19.47 11.03
C GLU A 235 -12.45 20.67 11.59
N LYS A 236 -11.25 20.43 12.14
CA LYS A 236 -10.36 21.52 12.61
C LYS A 236 -9.94 22.45 11.48
N LEU A 237 -9.69 21.90 10.28
CA LEU A 237 -9.37 22.69 9.10
C LEU A 237 -10.58 23.49 8.64
N GLN A 238 -11.78 22.90 8.59
CA GLN A 238 -13.03 23.61 8.30
C GLN A 238 -13.30 24.74 9.31
N GLU A 239 -13.09 24.50 10.60
CA GLU A 239 -13.24 25.53 11.63
C GLU A 239 -12.23 26.68 11.45
N LYS A 240 -10.97 26.37 11.19
CA LYS A 240 -9.92 27.38 10.93
C LYS A 240 -10.21 28.17 9.64
N MET A 241 -10.76 27.51 8.62
CA MET A 241 -11.19 28.14 7.37
C MET A 241 -12.37 29.09 7.62
N ALA A 242 -13.36 28.68 8.43
CA ALA A 242 -14.49 29.51 8.83
C ALA A 242 -14.04 30.73 9.67
N LYS A 243 -13.09 30.54 10.59
CA LYS A 243 -12.56 31.57 11.50
C LYS A 243 -11.50 32.50 10.84
N SER A 244 -11.16 32.31 9.56
CA SER A 244 -10.17 33.13 8.82
C SER A 244 -8.75 33.13 9.44
N THR A 245 -8.43 32.11 10.23
CA THR A 245 -7.15 31.95 10.94
C THR A 245 -6.12 31.15 10.16
N PHE A 246 -6.32 30.95 8.86
CA PHE A 246 -5.38 30.22 8.01
C PHE A 246 -4.02 30.93 7.93
N THR A 247 -2.96 30.25 8.38
CA THR A 247 -1.59 30.76 8.47
C THR A 247 -0.64 30.06 7.48
N LEU A 248 0.60 30.55 7.36
CA LEU A 248 1.63 29.85 6.56
C LEU A 248 2.10 28.56 7.23
N GLU A 249 1.85 28.39 8.54
CA GLU A 249 2.09 27.14 9.28
C GLU A 249 1.11 26.06 8.77
N ASP A 250 -0.19 26.39 8.70
CA ASP A 250 -1.20 25.48 8.14
C ASP A 250 -0.95 25.17 6.65
N TYR A 251 -0.41 26.15 5.90
CA TYR A 251 -0.05 25.97 4.50
C TYR A 251 1.16 25.03 4.32
N LEU A 252 2.10 25.03 5.27
CA LEU A 252 3.23 24.09 5.29
C LEU A 252 2.74 22.67 5.58
N ASP A 253 1.82 22.51 6.52
CA ASP A 253 1.24 21.20 6.84
C ASP A 253 0.52 20.60 5.62
N GLN A 254 -0.13 21.42 4.80
CA GLN A 254 -0.72 20.98 3.53
C GLN A 254 0.34 20.46 2.54
N PHE A 255 1.51 21.11 2.43
CA PHE A 255 2.61 20.59 1.61
C PHE A 255 3.12 19.24 2.11
N ALA A 256 3.27 19.08 3.43
CA ALA A 256 3.70 17.81 4.02
C ALA A 256 2.71 16.67 3.76
N ARG A 257 1.40 16.96 3.79
CA ARG A 257 0.33 16.00 3.46
C ARG A 257 0.32 15.62 1.99
N MET A 258 0.41 16.60 1.09
CA MET A 258 0.48 16.33 -0.34
C MET A 258 1.71 15.48 -0.69
N ARG A 259 2.85 15.71 -0.03
CA ARG A 259 4.04 14.86 -0.19
C ARG A 259 3.80 13.40 0.24
N LYS A 260 3.00 13.17 1.29
CA LYS A 260 2.62 11.82 1.73
C LYS A 260 1.69 11.11 0.74
N MET A 261 0.85 11.86 0.03
CA MET A 261 -0.11 11.31 -0.95
C MET A 261 0.50 10.98 -2.32
N GLY A 262 1.75 11.38 -2.61
CA GLY A 262 2.44 11.08 -3.87
C GLY A 262 2.35 12.21 -4.91
N SER A 263 2.78 11.94 -6.15
CA SER A 263 2.73 12.95 -7.22
C SER A 263 1.29 13.21 -7.64
N MET A 264 0.87 14.47 -7.70
CA MET A 264 -0.48 14.84 -8.15
C MET A 264 -0.78 14.35 -9.59
N SER A 265 0.24 14.03 -10.38
CA SER A 265 0.11 13.38 -11.68
C SER A 265 -0.64 12.05 -11.58
N SER A 266 -0.31 11.21 -10.59
CA SER A 266 -0.98 9.91 -10.44
C SER A 266 -2.42 10.04 -9.93
N LEU A 267 -2.73 11.11 -9.17
CA LEU A 267 -4.11 11.41 -8.76
C LEU A 267 -4.97 11.98 -9.89
N LEU A 268 -4.37 12.74 -10.82
CA LEU A 268 -5.07 13.30 -11.99
C LEU A 268 -5.32 12.28 -13.09
N GLU A 269 -4.41 11.32 -13.28
CA GLU A 269 -4.59 10.16 -14.15
C GLU A 269 -5.76 9.25 -13.69
N MET A 270 -6.17 9.38 -12.42
CA MET A 270 -7.24 8.59 -11.81
C MET A 270 -8.62 9.25 -11.84
N ILE A 271 -8.77 10.47 -12.38
CA ILE A 271 -10.07 11.17 -12.50
C ILE A 271 -10.61 11.05 -13.94
N PRO A 272 -11.65 10.24 -14.20
CA PRO A 272 -12.22 10.12 -15.54
C PRO A 272 -12.84 11.44 -16.00
N GLY A 273 -12.54 11.88 -17.22
CA GLY A 273 -13.15 13.07 -17.84
C GLY A 273 -12.45 14.41 -17.58
N MET A 274 -11.37 14.43 -16.78
CA MET A 274 -10.51 15.62 -16.61
C MET A 274 -9.15 15.51 -17.29
N ALA A 275 -8.81 14.34 -17.83
CA ALA A 275 -7.62 14.15 -18.66
C ALA A 275 -7.68 15.08 -19.89
N GLY A 276 -6.80 16.09 -19.92
CA GLY A 276 -6.65 17.04 -21.03
C GLY A 276 -7.21 18.46 -20.83
N GLN A 277 -7.92 18.76 -19.73
CA GLN A 277 -8.39 20.14 -19.45
C GLN A 277 -7.50 20.94 -18.49
N ILE A 278 -6.50 20.31 -17.87
CA ILE A 278 -5.55 20.98 -16.99
C ILE A 278 -4.16 20.91 -17.62
N ASP A 279 -3.58 22.09 -17.78
CA ASP A 279 -2.24 22.31 -18.31
C ASP A 279 -1.21 21.70 -17.35
N GLU A 280 -0.68 20.51 -17.68
CA GLU A 280 0.33 19.75 -16.91
C GLU A 280 1.54 20.61 -16.55
N SER A 281 1.84 21.62 -17.38
CA SER A 281 2.89 22.62 -17.15
C SER A 281 2.73 23.47 -15.88
N LYS A 282 1.54 23.47 -15.26
CA LYS A 282 1.25 24.21 -14.02
C LYS A 282 1.48 23.40 -12.75
N LEU A 283 1.74 22.10 -12.87
CA LEU A 283 1.99 21.18 -11.76
C LEU A 283 3.49 20.89 -11.64
N ASP A 284 4.27 21.95 -11.46
CA ASP A 284 5.72 21.85 -11.34
C ASP A 284 6.08 21.48 -9.89
N GLU A 285 6.31 20.18 -9.62
CA GLU A 285 6.78 19.68 -8.32
C GLU A 285 8.04 20.43 -7.82
N LYS A 286 8.88 20.91 -8.75
CA LYS A 286 10.06 21.71 -8.42
C LYS A 286 9.69 23.08 -7.87
N GLN A 287 8.56 23.66 -8.28
CA GLN A 287 8.07 24.91 -7.73
C GLN A 287 7.59 24.74 -6.29
N TRP A 288 6.88 23.65 -5.99
CA TRP A 288 6.41 23.39 -4.62
C TRP A 288 7.55 23.16 -3.63
N LYS A 289 8.57 22.39 -4.01
CA LYS A 289 9.77 22.21 -3.18
C LYS A 289 10.46 23.55 -2.87
N LYS A 290 10.48 24.48 -3.83
CA LYS A 290 11.00 25.84 -3.61
C LYS A 290 10.12 26.66 -2.67
N GLU A 291 8.80 26.55 -2.80
CA GLU A 291 7.84 27.24 -1.92
C GLU A 291 7.92 26.71 -0.49
N GLU A 292 8.04 25.39 -0.31
CA GLU A 292 8.27 24.75 0.99
C GLU A 292 9.57 25.23 1.65
N ALA A 293 10.69 25.25 0.89
CA ALA A 293 11.98 25.75 1.39
C ALA A 293 11.91 27.22 1.84
N ILE A 294 11.13 28.06 1.15
CA ILE A 294 10.88 29.46 1.53
C ILE A 294 10.15 29.53 2.88
N ILE A 295 9.09 28.74 3.09
CA ILE A 295 8.31 28.75 4.33
C ILE A 295 9.14 28.19 5.50
N LEU A 296 9.92 27.14 5.27
CA LEU A 296 10.84 26.56 6.26
C LEU A 296 11.90 27.56 6.73
N SER A 297 12.27 28.53 5.88
CA SER A 297 13.22 29.62 6.20
C SER A 297 12.62 30.78 7.00
N MET A 298 11.32 30.70 7.34
CA MET A 298 10.63 31.66 8.22
C MET A 298 10.65 31.20 9.67
N THR A 299 10.58 32.15 10.60
CA THR A 299 10.35 31.84 12.02
C THR A 299 8.88 31.48 12.28
N LEU A 300 8.60 30.81 13.40
CA LEU A 300 7.24 30.47 13.82
C LEU A 300 6.32 31.71 13.88
N GLU A 301 6.82 32.82 14.40
CA GLU A 301 6.11 34.09 14.45
C GLU A 301 5.74 34.61 13.05
N GLU A 302 6.67 34.52 12.09
CA GLU A 302 6.45 34.93 10.71
C GLU A 302 5.47 34.00 9.97
N ARG A 303 5.47 32.69 10.30
CA ARG A 303 4.52 31.73 9.73
C ARG A 303 3.09 31.97 10.22
N ARG A 304 2.94 32.24 11.51
CA ARG A 304 1.65 32.55 12.13
C ARG A 304 1.11 33.91 11.69
N ASN A 305 2.01 34.87 11.44
CA ASN A 305 1.64 36.19 10.96
C ASN A 305 2.52 36.63 9.80
N HIS A 306 2.09 36.33 8.57
CA HIS A 306 2.86 36.72 7.38
C HIS A 306 2.99 38.24 7.17
N ARG A 307 2.15 39.06 7.82
CA ARG A 307 2.14 40.52 7.64
C ARG A 307 3.36 41.21 8.22
N ILE A 308 4.05 40.59 9.18
CA ILE A 308 5.28 41.13 9.75
C ILE A 308 6.49 40.94 8.81
N ILE A 309 6.33 40.21 7.70
CA ILE A 309 7.40 39.92 6.73
C ILE A 309 7.66 41.14 5.82
N GLY A 310 8.39 42.10 6.39
CA GLY A 310 8.92 43.28 5.70
C GLY A 310 10.19 43.00 4.88
N PRO A 311 10.73 44.01 4.19
CA PRO A 311 11.90 43.86 3.30
C PRO A 311 13.14 43.20 3.93
N PRO A 312 13.54 43.52 5.19
CA PRO A 312 14.69 42.86 5.84
C PRO A 312 14.46 41.35 6.04
N ARG A 313 13.26 40.95 6.47
CA ARG A 313 12.88 39.54 6.68
C ARG A 313 12.84 38.79 5.36
N ARG A 314 12.32 39.40 4.29
CA ARG A 314 12.30 38.81 2.94
C ARG A 314 13.70 38.52 2.41
N LYS A 315 14.66 39.42 2.63
CA LYS A 315 16.07 39.22 2.25
C LYS A 315 16.70 38.05 3.03
N ARG A 316 16.41 37.94 4.33
CA ARG A 316 16.86 36.83 5.17
C ARG A 316 16.27 35.49 4.72
N ILE A 317 14.95 35.44 4.52
CA ILE A 317 14.23 34.24 4.06
C ILE A 317 14.78 33.77 2.72
N ALA A 318 14.90 34.68 1.74
CA ALA A 318 15.44 34.36 0.41
C ALA A 318 16.85 33.75 0.48
N LYS A 319 17.72 34.32 1.33
CA LYS A 319 19.08 33.77 1.56
C LYS A 319 19.03 32.39 2.21
N GLY A 320 18.15 32.19 3.20
CA GLY A 320 17.99 30.91 3.90
C GLY A 320 17.44 29.79 3.01
N SER A 321 16.54 30.12 2.10
CA SER A 321 15.92 29.15 1.19
C SER A 321 16.69 28.94 -0.12
N GLY A 322 17.79 29.66 -0.35
CA GLY A 322 18.53 29.63 -1.61
C GLY A 322 17.73 30.20 -2.80
N THR A 323 16.76 31.09 -2.55
CA THR A 323 15.88 31.67 -3.57
C THR A 323 16.06 33.19 -3.69
N THR A 324 15.32 33.81 -4.59
CA THR A 324 15.32 35.28 -4.75
C THR A 324 14.25 35.95 -3.89
N VAL A 325 14.44 37.23 -3.57
CA VAL A 325 13.41 38.05 -2.89
C VAL A 325 12.11 38.11 -3.70
N SER A 326 12.21 38.08 -5.04
CA SER A 326 11.06 38.00 -5.95
C SER A 326 10.24 36.72 -5.75
N ALA A 327 10.90 35.57 -5.54
CA ALA A 327 10.22 34.31 -5.26
C ALA A 327 9.45 34.37 -3.92
N VAL A 328 10.05 34.96 -2.88
CA VAL A 328 9.38 35.18 -1.58
C VAL A 328 8.15 36.09 -1.74
N ASN A 329 8.27 37.16 -2.53
CA ASN A 329 7.15 38.06 -2.82
C ASN A 329 6.01 37.34 -3.55
N ARG A 330 6.36 36.48 -4.52
CA ARG A 330 5.39 35.70 -5.30
C ARG A 330 4.64 34.73 -4.39
N LEU A 331 5.34 34.03 -3.49
CA LEU A 331 4.73 33.14 -2.51
C LEU A 331 3.73 33.88 -1.61
N LEU A 332 4.14 35.00 -0.99
CA LEU A 332 3.26 35.78 -0.11
C LEU A 332 2.02 36.29 -0.85
N LYS A 333 2.18 36.75 -2.10
CA LYS A 333 1.07 37.19 -2.94
C LYS A 333 0.13 36.04 -3.30
N ASN A 334 0.66 34.86 -3.59
CA ASN A 334 -0.14 33.65 -3.86
C ASN A 334 -0.90 33.21 -2.61
N PHE A 335 -0.24 33.20 -1.45
CA PHE A 335 -0.86 32.88 -0.17
C PHE A 335 -2.03 33.83 0.16
N ASP A 336 -1.86 35.14 -0.03
CA ASP A 336 -2.94 36.11 0.21
C ASP A 336 -4.11 35.95 -0.77
N LYS A 337 -3.84 35.59 -2.03
CA LYS A 337 -4.88 35.23 -3.00
C LYS A 337 -5.64 33.99 -2.55
N SER A 338 -4.95 32.92 -2.18
CA SER A 338 -5.54 31.68 -1.69
C SER A 338 -6.38 31.93 -0.44
N ARG A 339 -5.87 32.71 0.52
CA ARG A 339 -6.61 33.11 1.72
C ARG A 339 -7.88 33.90 1.36
N THR A 340 -7.80 34.83 0.41
CA THR A 340 -8.95 35.62 -0.03
C THR A 340 -10.00 34.73 -0.72
N MET A 341 -9.57 33.79 -1.55
CA MET A 341 -10.43 32.81 -2.20
C MET A 341 -11.10 31.89 -1.17
N MET A 342 -10.34 31.35 -0.21
CA MET A 342 -10.87 30.53 0.88
C MET A 342 -11.91 31.29 1.72
N ARG A 343 -11.66 32.56 2.04
CA ARG A 343 -12.64 33.40 2.76
C ARG A 343 -13.92 33.62 1.96
N LYS A 344 -13.84 33.73 0.63
CA LYS A 344 -15.02 33.84 -0.24
C LYS A 344 -15.79 32.52 -0.30
N MET A 345 -15.10 31.38 -0.35
CA MET A 345 -15.70 30.05 -0.34
C MET A 345 -16.39 29.74 0.99
N ALA A 346 -15.74 30.00 2.13
CA ALA A 346 -16.29 29.77 3.46
C ALA A 346 -17.58 30.58 3.73
N LYS A 347 -17.78 31.71 3.05
CA LYS A 347 -18.98 32.53 3.16
C LYS A 347 -20.12 32.08 2.24
N ASN A 348 -19.84 31.26 1.22
CA ASN A 348 -20.82 30.91 0.19
C ASN A 348 -21.22 29.44 0.31
N LYS A 349 -22.19 29.15 1.20
CA LYS A 349 -22.70 27.80 1.48
C LYS A 349 -23.12 27.02 0.22
N LYS A 350 -23.65 27.70 -0.81
CA LYS A 350 -24.04 27.07 -2.09
C LYS A 350 -22.84 26.50 -2.88
N MET A 351 -21.70 27.19 -2.85
CA MET A 351 -20.48 26.78 -3.54
C MET A 351 -19.72 25.70 -2.73
N GLN A 352 -19.83 25.75 -1.41
CA GLN A 352 -19.37 24.70 -0.50
C GLN A 352 -20.15 23.39 -0.73
N GLN A 353 -21.47 23.49 -0.95
CA GLN A 353 -22.34 22.36 -1.24
C GLN A 353 -22.20 21.83 -2.67
N GLN A 354 -21.79 22.66 -3.65
CA GLN A 354 -21.48 22.21 -5.02
C GLN A 354 -20.12 21.50 -5.13
N LEU A 355 -19.12 21.92 -4.35
CA LEU A 355 -17.80 21.27 -4.31
C LEU A 355 -17.78 20.02 -3.39
N MET A 356 -18.55 20.03 -2.29
CA MET A 356 -18.73 18.84 -1.43
C MET A 356 -19.81 17.89 -1.95
N GLY A 357 -20.78 18.39 -2.74
CA GLY A 357 -21.86 17.59 -3.34
C GLY A 357 -21.44 16.78 -4.57
N GLY A 358 -20.25 17.02 -5.12
CA GLY A 358 -19.60 16.10 -6.06
C GLY A 358 -18.96 14.88 -5.38
N MET A 359 -18.94 14.83 -4.05
CA MET A 359 -18.40 13.73 -3.24
C MET A 359 -19.46 13.10 -2.31
N ALA A 360 -20.72 13.53 -2.39
CA ALA A 360 -21.79 13.08 -1.51
C ALA A 360 -23.10 12.92 -2.27
N ASP A 361 -23.14 12.02 -3.24
CA ASP A 361 -24.41 11.37 -3.61
C ASP A 361 -24.19 9.90 -3.99
N PRO A 362 -24.40 8.95 -3.06
CA PRO A 362 -24.26 7.52 -3.30
C PRO A 362 -25.58 6.87 -3.73
N LYS A 363 -26.39 7.54 -4.55
CA LYS A 363 -27.63 6.96 -5.11
C LYS A 363 -27.91 7.46 -6.53
N ILE A 364 -27.22 6.89 -7.52
CA ILE A 364 -27.81 6.29 -8.74
C ILE A 364 -26.88 5.16 -9.18
#